data_AF-A0A224YE41-F1
#
_entry.id   AF-A0A224YE41-F1
#
_cell.length_a   1.000
_cell.length_b   1.000
_cell.length_c   1.000
_cell.angle_alpha   90.00
_cell.angle_beta   90.00
_cell.angle_gamma   90.00
#
_symmetry.space_group_name_H-M   'P 1'
#
loop_
_entity.id
_entity.type
_entity.pdbx_description
1 polymer ?
#
loop_
_entity_poly.entity_id
_entity_poly.type
_entity_poly.pdbx_seq_one_letter_code
_entity_poly.pdbx_strand_id
1 'polypeptide(L)'
;MLDSGATLGGIVKYIENGRIPGSNDIVFLVTGLDMFIRDNGKIDTALSGLAYTGTVCGKFKTGEGKDIATTYDGINTIAHELCHVMGSP
;
A
#
# COMPACT_ATOMS: atom_id res chain seq x y z
N MET A 1 4.85 7.05 12.61
CA MET A 1 4.44 7.38 11.24
C MET A 1 5.21 6.53 10.25
N LEU A 2 4.52 5.93 9.28
CA LEU A 2 5.02 5.04 8.24
C LEU A 2 5.35 5.84 6.97
N ASP A 3 6.55 5.66 6.42
CA ASP A 3 6.93 6.26 5.13
C ASP A 3 6.34 5.41 4.00
N SER A 4 5.33 5.94 3.32
CA SER A 4 4.54 5.17 2.38
C SER A 4 5.30 4.84 1.10
N GLY A 5 6.09 5.79 0.59
CA GLY A 5 6.92 5.57 -0.59
C GLY A 5 8.01 4.52 -0.34
N ALA A 6 8.67 4.60 0.82
CA ALA A 6 9.68 3.61 1.18
C ALA A 6 9.07 2.24 1.50
N THR A 7 7.90 2.20 2.15
CA THR A 7 7.23 0.95 2.53
C THR A 7 6.69 0.22 1.31
N LEU A 8 6.01 0.91 0.39
CA LEU A 8 5.49 0.32 -0.83
C LEU A 8 6.60 -0.34 -1.67
N GLY A 9 7.75 0.33 -1.83
CA GLY A 9 8.93 -0.25 -2.47
C GLY A 9 9.57 -1.39 -1.64
N GLY A 10 9.47 -1.32 -0.31
CA GLY A 10 9.88 -2.38 0.60
C GLY A 10 9.05 -3.66 0.45
N ILE A 11 7.73 -3.55 0.28
CA ILE A 11 6.83 -4.70 0.06
C ILE A 11 7.22 -5.43 -1.23
N VAL A 12 7.49 -4.69 -2.32
CA VAL A 12 7.95 -5.29 -3.59
C VAL A 12 9.21 -6.11 -3.37
N LYS A 13 10.22 -5.56 -2.69
CA LYS A 13 11.44 -6.29 -2.36
C LYS A 13 11.17 -7.49 -1.44
N TYR A 14 10.20 -7.39 -0.54
CA TYR A 14 9.82 -8.47 0.35
C TYR A 14 9.21 -9.65 -0.44
N ILE A 15 8.38 -9.37 -1.43
CA ILE A 15 7.82 -10.34 -2.38
C ILE A 15 8.94 -10.98 -3.21
N GLU A 16 9.80 -10.17 -3.84
CA GLU A 16 10.89 -10.65 -4.71
C GLU A 16 11.89 -11.55 -3.97
N ASN A 17 12.11 -11.31 -2.68
CA ASN A 17 12.95 -12.14 -1.83
C ASN A 17 12.27 -13.45 -1.36
N GLY A 18 11.08 -13.77 -1.89
CA GLY A 18 10.35 -15.00 -1.58
C GLY A 18 9.82 -15.06 -0.14
N ARG A 19 9.66 -13.91 0.52
CA ARG A 19 9.21 -13.86 1.92
C ARG A 19 7.69 -13.93 2.08
N ILE A 20 6.94 -13.76 0.99
CA ILE A 20 5.51 -14.05 0.95
C ILE A 20 5.33 -15.41 0.29
N PRO A 21 4.80 -16.42 0.99
CA PRO A 21 4.60 -17.76 0.42
C PRO A 21 3.49 -17.75 -0.64
N GLY A 22 3.56 -18.72 -1.55
CA GLY A 22 2.53 -18.96 -2.57
C GLY A 22 2.59 -18.01 -3.77
N SER A 23 1.57 -18.12 -4.63
CA SER A 23 1.37 -17.24 -5.79
C SER A 23 0.20 -16.31 -5.51
N ASN A 24 0.50 -15.03 -5.28
CA ASN A 24 -0.47 -14.01 -4.90
C ASN A 24 -0.73 -13.05 -6.06
N ASP A 25 -1.98 -12.68 -6.32
CA ASP A 25 -2.33 -11.69 -7.35
C ASP A 25 -2.16 -10.25 -6.86
N ILE A 26 -2.35 -10.00 -5.56
CA ILE A 26 -2.09 -8.72 -4.90
C ILE A 26 -1.54 -9.02 -3.50
N VAL A 27 -0.58 -8.23 -3.04
CA VAL A 27 -0.14 -8.20 -1.63
C VAL A 27 -0.50 -6.83 -1.07
N PHE A 28 -1.18 -6.79 0.08
CA PHE A 28 -1.63 -5.53 0.67
C PHE A 28 -1.20 -5.44 2.13
N LEU A 29 -0.59 -4.32 2.53
CA LEU A 29 -0.22 -4.07 3.91
C LEU A 29 -1.29 -3.20 4.60
N VAL A 30 -1.89 -3.74 5.66
CA VAL A 30 -2.76 -2.97 6.56
C VAL A 30 -1.99 -2.61 7.82
N THR A 31 -2.07 -1.36 8.25
CA THR A 31 -1.32 -0.85 9.41
C THR A 31 -2.18 0.08 10.27
N GLY A 32 -1.96 0.07 11.59
CA GLY A 32 -2.54 1.04 12.51
C GLY A 32 -1.72 2.32 12.67
N LEU A 33 -0.60 2.45 11.94
CA LEU A 33 0.28 3.60 12.00
C LEU A 33 -0.26 4.75 11.13
N ASP A 34 -0.09 5.99 11.60
CA ASP A 34 -0.23 7.16 10.73
C ASP A 34 0.78 7.09 9.58
N MET A 35 0.40 7.57 8.40
CA MET A 35 1.19 7.47 7.18
C MET A 35 1.71 8.84 6.76
N PHE A 36 2.82 8.86 6.02
CA PHE A 36 3.26 10.03 5.28
C PHE A 36 3.87 9.66 3.94
N ILE A 37 3.97 10.62 3.03
CA ILE A 37 4.75 10.52 1.80
C ILE A 37 5.74 11.68 1.74
N ARG A 38 6.91 11.40 1.15
CA ARG A 38 7.92 12.42 0.87
C ARG A 38 7.84 12.79 -0.60
N ASP A 39 7.46 14.03 -0.88
CA ASP A 39 7.53 14.61 -2.22
C ASP A 39 8.46 15.83 -2.21
N ASN A 40 9.51 15.80 -3.03
CA ASN A 40 10.51 16.88 -3.15
C ASN A 40 11.04 17.40 -1.80
N GLY A 41 11.30 16.49 -0.85
CA GLY A 41 11.82 16.82 0.48
C GLY A 41 10.77 17.35 1.48
N LYS A 42 9.51 17.53 1.06
CA LYS A 42 8.39 17.86 1.94
C LYS A 42 7.69 16.60 2.40
N ILE A 43 7.22 16.62 3.65
CA ILE A 43 6.44 15.54 4.25
C ILE A 43 4.96 15.92 4.15
N ASP A 44 4.17 15.10 3.47
CA ASP A 44 2.71 15.15 3.49
C ASP A 44 2.18 14.01 4.35
N THR A 45 1.26 14.34 5.27
CA THR A 45 0.71 13.44 6.28
C THR A 45 -0.79 13.20 6.10
N ALA A 46 -1.39 13.75 5.04
CA ALA A 46 -2.83 13.65 4.79
C ALA A 46 -3.24 12.30 4.17
N LEU A 47 -2.30 11.47 3.71
CA LEU A 47 -2.64 10.19 3.11
C LEU A 47 -3.07 9.15 4.15
N SER A 48 -3.96 8.26 3.72
CA SER A 48 -4.39 7.07 4.48
C SER A 48 -4.12 5.77 3.73
N GLY A 49 -3.57 5.83 2.52
CA GLY A 49 -3.25 4.69 1.68
C GLY A 49 -2.37 5.10 0.50
N LEU A 50 -1.73 4.11 -0.13
CA LEU A 50 -0.94 4.27 -1.35
C LEU A 50 -0.85 2.94 -2.10
N ALA A 51 -0.95 2.98 -3.42
CA ALA A 51 -0.80 1.79 -4.27
C ALA A 51 -0.14 2.10 -5.61
N TYR A 52 0.42 1.06 -6.25
CA TYR A 52 0.85 1.14 -7.64
C TYR A 52 -0.32 0.91 -8.60
N THR A 53 -0.59 1.88 -9.47
CA THR A 53 -1.73 1.83 -10.39
C THR A 53 -1.55 0.85 -11.56
N GLY A 54 -2.52 -0.02 -11.80
CA GLY A 54 -2.59 -0.89 -12.99
C GLY A 54 -1.55 -2.00 -13.01
N THR A 55 -1.24 -2.56 -11.85
CA THR A 55 -0.11 -3.48 -11.67
C THR A 55 -0.50 -4.89 -11.22
N VAL A 56 -1.79 -5.23 -11.15
CA VAL A 56 -2.30 -6.53 -10.66
C VAL A 56 -1.61 -7.76 -11.27
N CYS A 57 -1.31 -7.75 -12.56
CA CYS A 57 -0.61 -8.86 -13.23
C CYS A 57 0.93 -8.69 -13.28
N GLY A 58 1.45 -7.61 -12.70
CA GLY A 58 2.86 -7.21 -12.75
C GLY A 58 3.64 -7.48 -11.48
N LYS A 59 4.90 -7.02 -11.46
CA LYS A 59 5.79 -7.16 -10.29
C LYS A 59 5.38 -6.26 -9.12
N PHE A 60 4.76 -5.12 -9.42
CA PHE A 60 4.42 -4.07 -8.47
C PHE A 60 3.00 -4.21 -7.90
N LYS A 61 2.43 -5.42 -7.91
CA LYS A 61 1.07 -5.78 -7.47
C LYS A 61 0.82 -5.60 -5.96
N THR A 62 1.03 -4.39 -5.47
CA THR A 62 0.98 -4.08 -4.04
C THR A 62 0.36 -2.72 -3.75
N GLY A 63 -0.24 -2.63 -2.57
CA GLY A 63 -0.75 -1.40 -1.96
C GLY A 63 -0.64 -1.47 -0.45
N GLU A 64 -0.94 -0.36 0.19
CA GLU A 64 -0.99 -0.26 1.64
C GLU A 64 -2.06 0.75 2.09
N GLY A 65 -2.57 0.53 3.30
CA GLY A 65 -3.64 1.34 3.85
C GLY A 65 -3.65 1.35 5.37
N LYS A 66 -4.00 2.49 5.92
CA LYS A 66 -4.25 2.67 7.34
C LYS A 66 -5.61 2.09 7.71
N ASP A 67 -5.66 1.37 8.82
CA ASP A 67 -6.91 1.00 9.50
C ASP A 67 -6.73 1.18 11.01
N ILE A 68 -7.67 1.88 11.64
CA ILE A 68 -7.65 2.06 13.10
C ILE A 68 -8.34 0.84 13.70
N ALA A 69 -7.61 0.11 14.54
CA ALA A 69 -8.11 -1.12 15.13
C ALA A 69 -9.48 -0.89 15.79
N THR A 70 -10.41 -1.82 15.52
CA THR A 70 -11.81 -1.83 16.04
C THR A 70 -12.78 -0.80 15.45
N THR A 71 -12.34 0.08 14.54
CA THR A 71 -13.24 1.09 13.94
C THR A 71 -13.67 0.73 12.52
N TYR A 72 -12.91 -0.13 11.82
CA TYR A 72 -13.10 -0.43 10.40
C TYR A 72 -13.00 0.81 9.49
N ASP A 73 -12.34 1.87 9.97
CA ASP A 73 -12.21 3.16 9.28
C ASP A 73 -11.47 3.01 7.94
N GLY A 74 -10.55 2.05 7.84
CA GLY A 74 -9.74 1.82 6.65
C GLY A 74 -10.45 1.14 5.49
N ILE A 75 -11.69 0.64 5.63
CA ILE A 75 -12.35 -0.18 4.59
C ILE A 75 -12.44 0.56 3.24
N ASN A 76 -12.90 1.80 3.26
CA ASN A 76 -13.05 2.58 2.02
C ASN A 76 -11.70 2.89 1.38
N THR A 77 -10.70 3.24 2.20
CA THR A 77 -9.34 3.50 1.72
C THR A 77 -8.71 2.25 1.13
N ILE A 78 -8.80 1.10 1.80
CA ILE A 78 -8.27 -0.17 1.28
C ILE A 78 -8.94 -0.54 -0.05
N ALA A 79 -10.26 -0.38 -0.16
CA ALA A 79 -10.98 -0.63 -1.41
C ALA A 79 -10.51 0.30 -2.53
N HIS A 80 -10.32 1.59 -2.24
CA HIS A 80 -9.80 2.58 -3.18
C HIS A 80 -8.39 2.20 -3.68
N GLU A 81 -7.47 1.85 -2.77
CA GLU A 81 -6.10 1.46 -3.14
C GLU A 81 -6.06 0.15 -3.92
N LEU A 82 -6.91 -0.83 -3.58
CA LEU A 82 -7.05 -2.06 -4.38
C LEU A 82 -7.55 -1.76 -5.80
N CYS A 83 -8.49 -0.83 -5.95
CA CYS A 83 -8.95 -0.37 -7.26
C CYS A 83 -7.81 0.25 -8.07
N HIS A 84 -6.92 1.01 -7.45
CA HIS A 84 -5.71 1.50 -8.12
C HIS A 84 -4.84 0.33 -8.62
N VAL A 85 -4.54 -0.67 -7.78
CA VAL A 85 -3.78 -1.87 -8.23
C VAL A 85 -4.42 -2.53 -9.46
N MET A 86 -5.76 -2.58 -9.51
CA MET A 86 -6.53 -3.13 -10.63
C MET A 86 -6.64 -2.21 -11.85
N GLY A 87 -6.16 -0.96 -11.78
CA GLY A 87 -6.06 -0.03 -12.91
C GLY A 87 -7.05 1.13 -12.90
N SER A 88 -7.80 1.35 -11.80
CA SER A 88 -8.53 2.61 -11.63
C SER A 88 -7.56 3.77 -11.50
N PRO A 89 -7.75 4.89 -12.22
CA PRO A 89 -6.98 6.11 -12.00
C PRO A 89 -7.34 6.77 -10.68
#